data_AF-A0A9D4ZW70-F1
#
_entry.id   AF-A0A9D4ZW70-F1
#
_cell.length_a   1.000
_cell.length_b   1.000
_cell.length_c   1.000
_cell.angle_alpha   90.00
_cell.angle_beta   90.00
_cell.angle_gamma   90.00
#
_symmetry.space_group_name_H-M   'P 1'
#
loop_
_entity.id
_entity.type
_entity.pdbx_description
1 polymer ?
#
loop_
_entity_poly.entity_id
_entity_poly.type
_entity_poly.pdbx_seq_one_letter_code
_entity_poly.pdbx_strand_id
1 'polypeptide(L)'
;MNGGDAHATTIGILGMLSSYSWDAKVVIALAAFAANLGEFWLVAQLYTTNRLAKSVALLKHIHETLNQVDDLGPKFESVSKLLKAMLDVANCIVEFHELPSEYIDHEAPETLTASTLIPSAVYWTIRSIVACASHILGIIGLGQGYMTSTIETWELSSLTHKLENMNGHLQKLLTICRQHLDDNKQREVFETLHHLFETSHQDNIKVLKALIHCKGDPLPLFDGSTKQRV
;
A
#
# COMPACT_ATOMS: atom_id res chain seq x y z
N MET A 1 11.41 23.16 9.78
CA MET A 1 11.66 22.23 10.92
C MET A 1 12.94 21.48 10.64
N ASN A 2 13.87 21.39 11.58
CA ASN A 2 15.15 20.69 11.39
C ASN A 2 14.91 19.16 11.34
N GLY A 3 15.68 18.39 10.57
CA GLY A 3 15.42 16.96 10.28
C GLY A 3 15.33 16.01 11.49
N GLY A 4 15.71 16.47 12.70
CA GLY A 4 15.52 15.75 13.96
C GLY A 4 14.07 15.74 14.47
N ASP A 5 13.29 16.78 14.16
CA ASP A 5 11.89 16.91 14.58
C ASP A 5 10.95 15.97 13.81
N ALA A 6 11.20 15.82 12.51
CA ALA A 6 10.46 14.88 11.66
C ALA A 6 10.67 13.42 12.11
N HIS A 7 11.88 13.06 12.53
CA HIS A 7 12.16 11.73 13.06
C HIS A 7 11.42 11.48 14.38
N ALA A 8 11.51 12.40 15.35
CA ALA A 8 10.82 12.28 16.63
C ALA A 8 9.29 12.16 16.45
N THR A 9 8.71 12.98 15.57
CA THR A 9 7.29 12.91 15.23
C THR A 9 6.92 11.55 14.61
N THR A 10 7.74 11.05 13.68
CA THR A 10 7.52 9.74 13.05
C THR A 10 7.52 8.61 14.09
N ILE A 11 8.49 8.62 15.01
CA ILE A 11 8.57 7.63 16.10
C ILE A 11 7.38 7.79 17.06
N GLY A 12 6.95 9.01 17.35
CA GLY A 12 5.75 9.27 18.14
C GLY A 12 4.50 8.64 17.53
N ILE A 13 4.27 8.83 16.23
CA ILE A 13 3.15 8.22 15.49
C ILE A 13 3.24 6.69 15.55
N LEU A 14 4.43 6.12 15.30
CA LEU A 14 4.64 4.67 15.40
C LEU A 14 4.38 4.13 16.81
N GLY A 15 4.75 4.89 17.84
CA GLY A 15 4.47 4.57 19.24
C GLY A 15 2.97 4.56 19.54
N MET A 16 2.22 5.54 19.02
CA MET A 16 0.75 5.60 19.15
C MET A 16 0.08 4.41 18.46
N LEU A 17 0.64 3.93 17.36
CA LEU A 17 0.10 2.80 16.59
C LEU A 17 0.76 1.46 16.97
N SER A 18 1.45 1.39 18.10
CA SER A 18 2.28 0.24 18.48
C SER A 18 1.52 -1.09 18.51
N SER A 19 0.25 -1.08 18.94
CA SER A 19 -0.63 -2.26 19.02
C SER A 19 -1.13 -2.80 17.68
N TYR A 20 -1.00 -2.03 16.60
CA TYR A 20 -1.49 -2.42 15.27
C TYR A 20 -0.44 -3.23 14.49
N SER A 21 -0.85 -4.00 13.48
CA SER A 21 0.07 -4.62 12.52
C SER A 21 0.76 -3.57 11.63
N TRP A 22 1.83 -3.94 10.92
CA TRP A 22 2.59 -2.98 10.08
C TRP A 22 1.79 -2.41 8.91
N ASP A 23 0.96 -3.25 8.27
CA ASP A 23 -0.04 -2.86 7.28
C ASP A 23 -1.06 -1.87 7.87
N ALA A 24 -1.65 -2.19 9.03
CA ALA A 24 -2.61 -1.31 9.69
C ALA A 24 -1.97 0.03 10.09
N LYS A 25 -0.72 0.03 10.58
CA LYS A 25 0.02 1.25 10.92
C LYS A 25 0.11 2.21 9.72
N VAL A 26 0.47 1.70 8.53
CA VAL A 26 0.62 2.55 7.34
C VAL A 26 -0.73 3.02 6.81
N VAL A 27 -1.75 2.15 6.81
CA VAL A 27 -3.11 2.52 6.35
C VAL A 27 -3.73 3.57 7.28
N ILE A 28 -3.63 3.40 8.60
CA ILE A 28 -4.16 4.37 9.57
C ILE A 28 -3.45 5.72 9.44
N ALA A 29 -2.12 5.72 9.28
CA ALA A 29 -1.36 6.95 9.10
C ALA A 29 -1.77 7.70 7.81
N LEU A 30 -1.93 6.99 6.69
CA LEU A 30 -2.39 7.58 5.43
C LEU A 30 -3.84 8.09 5.52
N ALA A 31 -4.73 7.33 6.15
CA ALA A 31 -6.11 7.75 6.37
C ALA A 31 -6.19 9.01 7.25
N ALA A 32 -5.41 9.06 8.34
CA ALA A 32 -5.31 10.24 9.18
C ALA A 32 -4.76 11.44 8.40
N PHE A 33 -3.72 11.26 7.59
CA PHE A 33 -3.20 12.32 6.73
C PHE A 33 -4.26 12.85 5.75
N ALA A 34 -4.98 11.95 5.06
CA ALA A 34 -6.03 12.31 4.13
C ALA A 34 -7.19 13.05 4.82
N ALA A 35 -7.60 12.63 6.02
CA ALA A 35 -8.64 13.29 6.79
C ALA A 35 -8.25 14.70 7.26
N ASN A 36 -6.98 14.90 7.63
CA ASN A 36 -6.51 16.18 8.16
C ASN A 36 -6.12 17.18 7.06
N LEU A 37 -5.57 16.71 5.94
CA LEU A 37 -4.98 17.57 4.91
C LEU A 37 -5.68 17.48 3.54
N GLY A 38 -6.50 16.46 3.31
CA GLY A 38 -7.25 16.28 2.07
C GLY A 38 -8.31 17.36 1.84
N GLU A 39 -8.93 17.88 2.90
CA GLU A 39 -9.88 19.00 2.77
C GLU A 39 -9.21 20.25 2.19
N PHE A 40 -8.00 20.57 2.65
CA PHE A 40 -7.26 21.73 2.15
C PHE A 40 -6.89 21.56 0.69
N TRP A 41 -6.46 20.35 0.31
CA TRP A 41 -6.18 20.02 -1.08
C TRP A 41 -7.41 20.19 -1.97
N LEU A 42 -8.56 19.70 -1.53
CA LEU A 42 -9.83 19.81 -2.25
C LEU A 42 -10.26 21.27 -2.42
N VAL A 43 -10.14 22.07 -1.35
CA VAL A 43 -10.45 23.50 -1.39
C VAL A 43 -9.51 24.25 -2.33
N ALA A 44 -8.22 23.91 -2.35
CA ALA A 44 -7.24 24.51 -3.24
C ALA A 44 -7.55 24.22 -4.72
N GLN A 45 -7.86 22.97 -5.06
CA GLN A 45 -8.20 22.57 -6.44
C GLN A 45 -9.49 23.24 -6.95
N LEU A 46 -10.49 23.37 -6.09
CA LEU A 46 -11.79 23.93 -6.46
C LEU A 46 -11.87 25.45 -6.31
N TYR A 47 -10.79 26.09 -5.87
CA TYR A 47 -10.78 27.51 -5.54
C TYR A 47 -11.19 28.40 -6.72
N THR A 48 -10.70 28.13 -7.93
CA THR A 48 -10.97 28.96 -9.12
C THR A 48 -12.36 28.71 -9.71
N THR A 49 -12.92 27.50 -9.51
CA THR A 49 -14.13 27.02 -10.18
C THR A 49 -15.37 27.00 -9.29
N ASN A 50 -15.23 26.86 -7.97
CA ASN A 50 -16.33 26.63 -7.04
C ASN A 50 -16.49 27.77 -6.01
N ARG A 51 -17.67 28.39 -5.98
CA ARG A 51 -17.98 29.50 -5.06
C ARG A 51 -17.96 29.09 -3.58
N LEU A 52 -18.40 27.86 -3.25
CA LEU A 52 -18.34 27.34 -1.88
C LEU A 52 -16.88 27.15 -1.44
N ALA A 53 -16.03 26.64 -2.32
CA ALA A 53 -14.60 26.51 -2.02
C ALA A 53 -13.94 27.86 -1.73
N LYS A 54 -14.31 28.93 -2.47
CA LYS A 54 -13.86 30.31 -2.16
C LYS A 54 -14.30 30.77 -0.77
N SER A 55 -15.56 30.51 -0.39
CA SER A 55 -16.07 30.86 0.93
C SER A 55 -15.38 30.07 2.06
N VAL A 56 -15.13 28.78 1.87
CA VAL A 56 -14.39 27.94 2.82
C VAL A 56 -12.94 28.41 2.95
N ALA A 57 -12.28 28.74 1.83
CA ALA A 57 -10.92 29.28 1.83
C ALA A 57 -10.82 30.61 2.58
N LEU A 58 -11.83 31.47 2.45
CA LEU A 58 -11.90 32.75 3.17
C LEU A 58 -12.11 32.51 4.67
N LEU A 59 -13.01 31.59 5.05
CA LEU A 59 -13.26 31.23 6.45
C LEU A 59 -12.03 30.61 7.13
N LYS A 60 -11.26 29.79 6.40
CA LYS A 60 -10.02 29.16 6.89
C LYS A 60 -8.79 30.09 6.78
N HIS A 61 -8.95 31.33 6.31
CA HIS A 61 -7.85 32.29 6.09
C HIS A 61 -6.74 31.83 5.11
N ILE A 62 -7.08 31.03 4.10
CA ILE A 62 -6.12 30.47 3.10
C ILE A 62 -6.29 31.15 1.73
N HIS A 63 -7.26 32.08 1.62
CA HIS A 63 -7.62 32.76 0.38
C HIS A 63 -6.46 33.55 -0.25
N GLU A 64 -5.59 34.17 0.56
CA GLU A 64 -4.44 34.96 0.07
C GLU A 64 -3.38 34.07 -0.59
N THR A 65 -3.10 32.91 -0.01
CA THR A 65 -2.20 31.88 -0.57
C THR A 65 -2.73 31.30 -1.88
N LEU A 66 -4.05 31.09 -1.97
CA LEU A 66 -4.70 30.50 -3.15
C LEU A 66 -4.93 31.49 -4.30
N ASN A 67 -4.73 32.80 -4.09
CA ASN A 67 -4.75 33.76 -5.18
C ASN A 67 -3.50 33.69 -6.09
N GLN A 68 -2.43 33.00 -5.65
CA GLN A 68 -1.21 32.75 -6.42
C GLN A 68 -1.17 31.36 -7.09
N VAL A 69 -2.33 30.74 -7.34
CA VAL A 69 -2.48 29.35 -7.83
C VAL A 69 -1.61 29.01 -9.05
N ASP A 70 -1.29 29.99 -9.91
CA ASP A 70 -0.44 29.76 -11.09
C ASP A 70 1.02 29.35 -10.76
N ASP A 71 1.54 29.65 -9.56
CA ASP A 71 2.88 29.23 -9.07
C ASP A 71 2.83 27.98 -8.16
N LEU A 72 1.64 27.48 -7.82
CA LEU A 72 1.46 26.32 -6.94
C LEU A 72 1.53 24.98 -7.68
N GLY A 73 1.32 24.97 -9.00
CA GLY A 73 1.35 23.76 -9.84
C GLY A 73 2.60 22.87 -9.65
N PRO A 74 3.83 23.40 -9.85
CA PRO A 74 5.05 22.61 -9.70
C PRO A 74 5.35 22.21 -8.24
N LYS A 75 4.94 23.02 -7.25
CA LYS A 75 5.11 22.69 -5.82
C LYS A 75 4.23 21.50 -5.41
N PHE A 76 3.02 21.45 -5.96
CA PHE A 76 2.12 20.33 -5.76
C PHE A 76 2.51 19.07 -6.52
N GLU A 77 3.27 19.19 -7.61
CA GLU A 77 3.75 18.04 -8.38
C GLU A 77 4.65 17.13 -7.53
N SER A 78 5.63 17.69 -6.82
CA SER A 78 6.53 16.90 -5.95
C SER A 78 5.77 16.21 -4.81
N VAL A 79 4.81 16.90 -4.20
CA VAL A 79 3.94 16.30 -3.16
C VAL A 79 3.08 15.18 -3.75
N SER A 80 2.53 15.38 -4.94
CA SER A 80 1.70 14.39 -5.63
C SER A 80 2.49 13.13 -5.99
N LYS A 81 3.73 13.29 -6.47
CA LYS A 81 4.63 12.16 -6.75
C LYS A 81 4.96 11.38 -5.48
N LEU A 82 5.27 12.09 -4.39
CA LEU A 82 5.55 11.44 -3.11
C LEU A 82 4.31 10.71 -2.56
N LEU A 83 3.11 11.31 -2.67
CA LEU A 83 1.85 10.67 -2.28
C LEU A 83 1.58 9.39 -3.07
N LYS A 84 1.86 9.40 -4.38
CA LYS A 84 1.75 8.20 -5.20
C LYS A 84 2.72 7.11 -4.72
N ALA A 85 3.99 7.45 -4.51
CA ALA A 85 4.97 6.50 -4.00
C ALA A 85 4.59 5.93 -2.61
N MET A 86 4.03 6.75 -1.73
CA MET A 86 3.50 6.31 -0.43
C MET A 86 2.33 5.32 -0.58
N LEU A 87 1.39 5.59 -1.50
CA LEU A 87 0.26 4.70 -1.78
C LEU A 87 0.71 3.38 -2.40
N ASP A 88 1.66 3.41 -3.34
CA ASP A 88 2.20 2.21 -3.98
C ASP A 88 2.87 1.29 -2.95
N VAL A 89 3.68 1.84 -2.04
CA VAL A 89 4.28 1.10 -0.93
C VAL A 89 3.21 0.53 0.01
N ALA A 90 2.21 1.33 0.39
CA ALA A 90 1.15 0.87 1.29
C ALA A 90 0.33 -0.27 0.68
N ASN A 91 -0.05 -0.16 -0.60
CA ASN A 91 -0.73 -1.21 -1.33
C ASN A 91 0.10 -2.49 -1.37
N CYS A 92 1.40 -2.38 -1.66
CA CYS A 92 2.28 -3.55 -1.68
C CYS A 92 2.37 -4.23 -0.29
N ILE A 93 2.45 -3.46 0.80
CA ILE A 93 2.46 -4.00 2.17
C ILE A 93 1.13 -4.69 2.50
N VAL A 94 -0.01 -4.12 2.09
CA VAL A 94 -1.32 -4.76 2.27
C VAL A 94 -1.42 -6.05 1.48
N GLU A 95 -0.99 -6.06 0.22
CA GLU A 95 -0.95 -7.28 -0.60
C GLU A 95 -0.07 -8.37 0.02
N PHE A 96 1.03 -8.01 0.69
CA PHE A 96 1.84 -8.94 1.46
C PHE A 96 1.10 -9.53 2.66
N HIS A 97 0.37 -8.70 3.40
CA HIS A 97 -0.41 -9.14 4.56
C HIS A 97 -1.57 -10.07 4.14
N GLU A 98 -2.14 -9.87 2.94
CA GLU A 98 -3.23 -10.70 2.40
C GLU A 98 -2.77 -12.05 1.83
N LEU A 99 -1.47 -12.35 1.79
CA LEU A 99 -0.99 -13.63 1.31
C LEU A 99 -1.45 -14.79 2.24
N PRO A 100 -1.96 -15.90 1.70
CA PRO A 100 -2.37 -17.07 2.49
C PRO A 100 -1.21 -17.66 3.32
N SER A 101 -1.31 -17.60 4.65
CA SER A 101 -0.25 -18.10 5.55
C SER A 101 -0.02 -19.60 5.44
N GLU A 102 -1.01 -20.37 5.00
CA GLU A 102 -0.98 -21.83 4.90
C GLU A 102 0.08 -22.38 3.92
N TYR A 103 0.52 -21.53 2.98
CA TYR A 103 1.41 -21.92 1.88
C TYR A 103 2.72 -21.14 1.84
N ILE A 104 2.94 -20.29 2.84
CA ILE A 104 4.13 -19.45 2.96
C ILE A 104 5.13 -20.14 3.87
N ASP A 105 6.32 -20.37 3.36
CA ASP A 105 7.46 -20.79 4.17
C ASP A 105 8.01 -19.57 4.94
N HIS A 106 7.80 -19.55 6.25
CA HIS A 106 8.26 -18.47 7.13
C HIS A 106 9.78 -18.46 7.34
N GLU A 107 10.49 -19.53 6.95
CA GLU A 107 11.94 -19.63 7.03
C GLU A 107 12.62 -19.32 5.68
N ALA A 108 11.83 -19.15 4.62
CA ALA A 108 12.35 -18.79 3.32
C ALA A 108 13.09 -17.43 3.36
N PRO A 109 14.20 -17.28 2.64
CA PRO A 109 14.99 -16.06 2.66
C PRO A 109 14.21 -14.82 2.21
N GLU A 110 13.20 -14.98 1.34
CA GLU A 110 12.36 -13.88 0.87
C GLU A 110 11.39 -13.36 1.94
N THR A 111 10.80 -14.27 2.71
CA THR A 111 9.86 -13.92 3.79
C THR A 111 10.60 -13.29 4.96
N LEU A 112 11.80 -13.79 5.29
CA LEU A 112 12.71 -13.16 6.24
C LEU A 112 13.12 -11.76 5.76
N THR A 113 13.49 -11.61 4.49
CA THR A 113 13.85 -10.30 3.93
C THR A 113 12.66 -9.33 4.01
N ALA A 114 11.46 -9.77 3.65
CA ALA A 114 10.24 -8.96 3.76
C ALA A 114 9.95 -8.53 5.21
N SER A 115 10.15 -9.42 6.19
CA SER A 115 9.94 -9.13 7.62
C SER A 115 10.82 -7.98 8.14
N THR A 116 12.00 -7.79 7.53
CA THR A 116 12.91 -6.68 7.86
C THR A 116 12.61 -5.41 7.06
N LEU A 117 12.19 -5.57 5.80
CA LEU A 117 11.96 -4.45 4.87
C LEU A 117 10.64 -3.74 5.15
N ILE A 118 9.58 -4.47 5.52
CA ILE A 118 8.25 -3.92 5.79
C ILE A 118 8.28 -2.87 6.91
N PRO A 119 8.84 -3.12 8.11
CA PRO A 119 8.95 -2.12 9.17
C PRO A 119 9.67 -0.84 8.71
N SER A 120 10.75 -1.01 7.94
CA SER A 120 11.51 0.10 7.37
C SER A 120 10.66 0.90 6.39
N ALA A 121 9.93 0.22 5.49
CA ALA A 121 9.06 0.84 4.51
C ALA A 121 7.95 1.66 5.20
N VAL A 122 7.30 1.09 6.22
CA VAL A 122 6.29 1.79 7.03
C VAL A 122 6.87 3.05 7.66
N TYR A 123 8.06 2.96 8.26
CA TYR A 123 8.74 4.11 8.85
C TYR A 123 8.99 5.22 7.81
N TRP A 124 9.51 4.89 6.63
CA TRP A 124 9.77 5.87 5.58
C TRP A 124 8.48 6.45 4.99
N THR A 125 7.40 5.67 4.89
CA THR A 125 6.10 6.17 4.48
C THR A 125 5.54 7.17 5.50
N ILE A 126 5.56 6.85 6.80
CA ILE A 126 5.09 7.78 7.84
C ILE A 126 5.98 9.03 7.91
N ARG A 127 7.29 8.89 7.73
CA ARG A 127 8.18 10.05 7.66
C ARG A 127 7.87 10.95 6.46
N SER A 128 7.51 10.36 5.31
CA SER A 128 7.05 11.10 4.13
C SER A 128 5.71 11.79 4.36
N ILE A 129 4.79 11.17 5.11
CA ILE A 129 3.55 11.81 5.57
C ILE A 129 3.86 13.07 6.38
N VAL A 130 4.77 12.97 7.36
CA VAL A 130 5.17 14.12 8.19
C VAL A 130 5.81 15.22 7.34
N ALA A 131 6.68 14.86 6.40
CA ALA A 131 7.27 15.83 5.47
C ALA A 131 6.20 16.54 4.61
N CYS A 132 5.32 15.78 3.95
CA CYS A 132 4.20 16.35 3.18
C CYS A 132 3.32 17.27 4.03
N ALA A 133 3.01 16.88 5.27
CA ALA A 133 2.20 17.68 6.17
C ALA A 133 2.87 19.02 6.49
N SER A 134 4.15 19.00 6.85
CA SER A 134 4.92 20.22 7.12
C SER A 134 5.01 21.14 5.90
N HIS A 135 5.19 20.57 4.71
CA HIS A 135 5.21 21.34 3.46
C HIS A 135 3.86 21.98 3.14
N ILE A 136 2.78 21.20 3.22
CA ILE A 136 1.42 21.70 2.96
C ILE A 136 1.05 22.79 3.98
N LEU A 137 1.35 22.58 5.26
CA LEU A 137 1.12 23.58 6.30
C LEU A 137 2.00 24.82 6.12
N GLY A 138 3.24 24.67 5.64
CA GLY A 138 4.10 25.79 5.30
C GLY A 138 3.53 26.66 4.17
N ILE A 139 2.99 26.03 3.13
CA ILE A 139 2.27 26.72 2.04
C ILE A 139 1.04 27.44 2.61
N ILE A 140 0.26 26.78 3.47
CA ILE A 140 -0.99 27.34 4.02
C ILE A 140 -0.74 28.49 5.01
N GLY A 141 0.24 28.35 5.90
CA GLY A 141 0.41 29.20 7.08
C GLY A 141 1.20 30.50 6.86
N LEU A 142 1.91 30.66 5.74
CA LEU A 142 2.72 31.84 5.45
C LEU A 142 2.23 32.57 4.20
N GLY A 143 1.15 33.34 4.35
CA GLY A 143 0.50 34.09 3.26
C GLY A 143 1.37 35.09 2.48
N GLN A 144 2.65 35.34 2.82
CA GLN A 144 3.50 36.27 2.06
C GLN A 144 5.01 35.95 2.00
N GLY A 145 5.46 34.72 2.31
CA GLY A 145 6.91 34.47 2.36
C GLY A 145 7.38 33.03 2.24
N TYR A 146 6.54 32.09 1.80
CA TYR A 146 7.00 30.72 1.58
C TYR A 146 7.74 30.61 0.23
N MET A 147 8.99 31.07 0.22
CA MET A 147 9.97 30.59 -0.75
C MET A 147 10.24 29.13 -0.38
N THR A 148 9.67 28.19 -1.14
CA THR A 148 10.03 26.78 -1.01
C THR A 148 11.53 26.71 -1.27
N SER A 149 12.32 26.46 -0.24
CA SER A 149 13.76 26.41 -0.43
C SER A 149 14.07 25.24 -1.35
N THR A 150 15.10 25.35 -2.20
CA THR A 150 15.56 24.23 -3.04
C THR A 150 15.82 22.96 -2.22
N ILE A 151 16.12 23.13 -0.92
CA ILE A 151 16.35 22.07 0.07
C ILE A 151 15.06 21.30 0.36
N GLU A 152 13.95 21.98 0.60
CA GLU A 152 12.63 21.40 0.84
C GLU A 152 12.14 20.56 -0.36
N THR A 153 12.29 21.06 -1.59
CA THR A 153 11.91 20.31 -2.80
C THR A 153 12.81 19.09 -3.04
N TRP A 154 14.10 19.20 -2.70
CA TRP A 154 15.04 18.09 -2.79
C TRP A 154 14.75 16.99 -1.76
N GLU A 155 14.35 17.34 -0.54
CA GLU A 155 13.93 16.38 0.49
C GLU A 155 12.74 15.54 0.04
N LEU A 156 11.69 16.14 -0.51
CA LEU A 156 10.53 15.43 -1.06
C LEU A 156 10.92 14.48 -2.20
N SER A 157 11.81 14.95 -3.10
CA SER A 157 12.27 14.15 -4.24
C SER A 157 13.13 12.96 -3.79
N SER A 158 13.99 13.18 -2.79
CA SER A 158 14.81 12.13 -2.17
C SER A 158 13.94 11.07 -1.49
N LEU A 159 12.90 11.50 -0.74
CA LEU A 159 11.92 10.60 -0.14
C LEU A 159 11.14 9.83 -1.20
N THR A 160 10.78 10.46 -2.31
CA THR A 160 10.06 9.82 -3.42
C THR A 160 10.89 8.68 -4.00
N HIS A 161 12.12 8.98 -4.43
CA HIS A 161 13.03 7.97 -4.97
C HIS A 161 13.31 6.85 -3.95
N LYS A 162 13.41 7.20 -2.66
CA LYS A 162 13.60 6.20 -1.60
C LYS A 162 12.42 5.23 -1.50
N LEU A 163 11.19 5.75 -1.49
CA LEU A 163 9.99 4.92 -1.46
C LEU A 163 9.82 4.10 -2.74
N GLU A 164 10.10 4.67 -3.91
CA GLU A 164 10.06 3.94 -5.19
C GLU A 164 11.05 2.75 -5.18
N ASN A 165 12.27 2.95 -4.69
CA ASN A 165 13.26 1.88 -4.58
C ASN A 165 12.82 0.79 -3.59
N MET A 166 12.28 1.18 -2.43
CA MET A 166 11.73 0.23 -1.46
C MET A 166 10.53 -0.54 -2.03
N ASN A 167 9.65 0.14 -2.77
CA ASN A 167 8.52 -0.48 -3.44
C ASN A 167 8.98 -1.50 -4.48
N GLY A 168 9.98 -1.16 -5.30
CA GLY A 168 10.53 -2.09 -6.29
C GLY A 168 11.09 -3.37 -5.65
N HIS A 169 11.77 -3.24 -4.50
CA HIS A 169 12.24 -4.40 -3.74
C HIS A 169 11.08 -5.22 -3.15
N LEU A 170 10.08 -4.56 -2.56
CA LEU A 170 8.90 -5.22 -2.00
C LEU A 170 8.11 -5.96 -3.08
N GLN A 171 7.83 -5.33 -4.22
CA GLN A 171 7.12 -5.94 -5.34
C GLN A 171 7.85 -7.17 -5.90
N LYS A 172 9.19 -7.12 -5.98
CA LYS A 172 9.99 -8.28 -6.38
C LYS A 172 9.83 -9.43 -5.39
N LEU A 173 9.95 -9.15 -4.09
CA LEU A 173 9.74 -10.16 -3.05
C LEU A 173 8.32 -10.72 -3.09
N LEU A 174 7.31 -9.87 -3.32
CA LEU A 174 5.90 -10.27 -3.39
C LEU A 174 5.67 -11.22 -4.56
N THR A 175 6.28 -10.93 -5.71
CA THR A 175 6.23 -11.78 -6.89
C THR A 175 6.83 -13.16 -6.61
N ILE A 176 7.99 -13.21 -5.94
CA ILE A 176 8.64 -14.48 -5.57
C ILE A 176 7.77 -15.26 -4.58
N CYS A 177 7.21 -14.59 -3.56
CA CYS A 177 6.32 -15.24 -2.59
C CYS A 177 5.07 -15.84 -3.26
N ARG A 178 4.47 -15.12 -4.22
CA ARG A 178 3.34 -15.63 -5.01
C ARG A 178 3.73 -16.85 -5.84
N GLN A 179 4.90 -16.82 -6.47
CA GLN A 179 5.40 -17.97 -7.23
C GLN A 179 5.63 -19.20 -6.34
N HIS A 180 6.26 -19.02 -5.18
CA HIS A 180 6.45 -20.11 -4.22
C HIS A 180 5.12 -20.65 -3.70
N LEU A 181 4.12 -19.79 -3.49
CA LEU A 181 2.79 -20.21 -3.09
C LEU A 181 2.14 -21.11 -4.15
N ASP A 182 2.21 -20.70 -5.41
CA ASP A 182 1.67 -21.50 -6.53
C ASP A 182 2.40 -22.83 -6.66
N ASP A 183 3.75 -22.83 -6.56
CA ASP A 183 4.57 -24.05 -6.62
C ASP A 183 4.25 -25.01 -5.45
N ASN A 184 4.11 -24.47 -4.23
CA ASN A 184 3.77 -25.25 -3.04
C ASN A 184 2.36 -25.85 -3.14
N LYS A 185 1.39 -25.09 -3.64
CA LYS A 185 0.03 -25.57 -3.89
C LYS A 185 0.02 -26.68 -4.94
N GLN A 186 0.79 -26.54 -6.02
CA GLN A 186 0.93 -27.60 -7.02
C GLN A 186 1.59 -28.85 -6.44
N ARG A 187 2.63 -28.68 -5.62
CA ARG A 187 3.31 -29.80 -4.93
C ARG A 187 2.36 -30.54 -4.00
N GLU A 188 1.58 -29.84 -3.19
CA GLU A 188 0.60 -30.46 -2.28
C GLU A 188 -0.43 -31.29 -3.07
N VAL A 189 -0.96 -30.74 -4.17
CA VAL A 189 -1.90 -31.47 -5.03
C VAL A 189 -1.24 -32.72 -5.63
N PHE A 190 0.01 -32.62 -6.09
CA PHE A 190 0.75 -33.74 -6.64
C PHE A 190 1.00 -34.83 -5.59
N GLU A 191 1.48 -34.47 -4.40
CA GLU A 191 1.73 -35.41 -3.29
C GLU A 191 0.43 -36.09 -2.83
N THR A 192 -0.65 -35.32 -2.74
CA THR A 192 -1.99 -35.84 -2.42
C THR A 192 -2.42 -36.88 -3.46
N LEU A 193 -2.26 -36.58 -4.75
CA LEU A 193 -2.58 -37.54 -5.82
C LEU A 193 -1.69 -38.78 -5.75
N HIS A 194 -0.37 -38.61 -5.59
CA HIS A 194 0.58 -39.72 -5.49
C HIS A 194 0.19 -40.67 -4.35
N HIS A 195 -0.05 -40.14 -3.14
CA HIS A 195 -0.48 -40.92 -2.00
C HIS A 195 -1.82 -41.63 -2.25
N LEU A 196 -2.74 -40.96 -2.93
CA LEU A 196 -4.03 -41.54 -3.31
C LEU A 196 -3.88 -42.68 -4.33
N PHE A 197 -2.87 -42.67 -5.20
CA PHE A 197 -2.61 -43.77 -6.13
C PHE A 197 -1.91 -44.96 -5.46
N GLU A 198 -1.08 -44.74 -4.45
CA GLU A 198 -0.39 -45.81 -3.72
C GLU A 198 -1.30 -46.52 -2.69
N THR A 199 -2.31 -45.81 -2.19
CA THR A 199 -3.25 -46.38 -1.21
C THR A 199 -4.21 -47.38 -1.86
N SER A 200 -4.46 -48.50 -1.19
CA SER A 200 -5.47 -49.47 -1.64
C SER A 200 -6.88 -48.91 -1.38
N HIS A 201 -7.71 -48.86 -2.42
CA HIS A 201 -9.10 -48.41 -2.34
C HIS A 201 -10.07 -49.52 -2.69
N GLN A 202 -11.27 -49.46 -2.11
CA GLN A 202 -12.39 -50.36 -2.46
C GLN A 202 -13.00 -50.02 -3.83
N ASP A 203 -12.92 -48.75 -4.24
CA ASP A 203 -13.38 -48.22 -5.52
C ASP A 203 -12.44 -47.10 -6.00
N ASN A 204 -12.62 -46.59 -7.21
CA ASN A 204 -11.80 -45.51 -7.78
C ASN A 204 -12.40 -44.11 -7.59
N ILE A 205 -13.49 -43.97 -6.82
CA ILE A 205 -14.26 -42.72 -6.73
C ILE A 205 -13.41 -41.61 -6.11
N LYS A 206 -12.63 -41.91 -5.08
CA LYS A 206 -11.75 -40.92 -4.43
C LYS A 206 -10.70 -40.37 -5.40
N VAL A 207 -10.10 -41.24 -6.21
CA VAL A 207 -9.09 -40.88 -7.22
C VAL A 207 -9.68 -40.02 -8.33
N LEU A 208 -10.82 -40.44 -8.87
CA LEU A 208 -11.54 -39.67 -9.88
C LEU A 208 -11.98 -38.31 -9.34
N LYS A 209 -12.44 -38.24 -8.08
CA LYS A 209 -12.79 -36.96 -7.45
C LYS A 209 -11.59 -36.02 -7.35
N ALA A 210 -10.43 -36.50 -6.90
CA ALA A 210 -9.23 -35.67 -6.77
C ALA A 210 -8.68 -35.18 -8.12
N LEU A 211 -8.79 -35.99 -9.18
CA LEU A 211 -8.35 -35.60 -10.53
C LEU A 211 -9.31 -34.63 -11.22
N ILE A 212 -10.62 -34.78 -10.98
CA ILE A 212 -11.66 -34.13 -11.79
C ILE A 212 -12.28 -32.92 -11.06
N HIS A 213 -12.30 -32.89 -9.73
CA HIS A 213 -12.79 -31.74 -8.98
C HIS A 213 -11.69 -30.69 -8.78
N CYS A 214 -11.76 -29.62 -9.54
CA CYS A 214 -11.07 -28.38 -9.17
C CYS A 214 -11.85 -27.68 -8.05
N LYS A 215 -11.18 -27.24 -6.97
CA LYS A 215 -11.81 -26.45 -5.89
C LYS A 215 -12.64 -25.31 -6.51
N GLY A 216 -13.98 -25.44 -6.50
CA GLY A 216 -14.91 -24.44 -7.04
C GLY A 216 -15.95 -24.96 -8.04
N ASP A 217 -15.80 -26.17 -8.60
CA ASP A 217 -16.82 -26.77 -9.46
C ASP A 217 -17.43 -28.01 -8.79
N PRO A 218 -18.65 -27.93 -8.24
CA PRO A 218 -19.24 -29.03 -7.49
C PRO A 218 -19.66 -30.21 -8.38
N LEU A 219 -19.82 -30.04 -9.70
CA LEU A 219 -20.39 -31.06 -10.60
C LEU A 219 -19.80 -30.98 -12.04
N PRO A 220 -18.50 -31.31 -12.24
CA PRO A 220 -17.85 -31.27 -13.55
C PRO A 220 -18.20 -32.45 -14.47
N LEU A 221 -18.93 -33.46 -13.96
CA LEU A 221 -19.18 -34.72 -14.67
C LEU A 221 -20.54 -34.71 -15.38
N PHE A 222 -20.56 -35.23 -16.61
CA PHE A 222 -21.77 -35.44 -17.40
C PHE A 222 -21.91 -36.92 -17.73
N ASP A 223 -23.14 -37.43 -17.64
CA ASP A 223 -23.49 -38.74 -18.16
C ASP A 223 -23.47 -38.67 -19.70
N GLY A 224 -22.60 -39.47 -20.33
CA GLY A 224 -22.43 -39.47 -21.79
C GLY A 224 -23.65 -39.97 -22.57
N SER A 225 -24.56 -40.71 -21.94
CA SER A 225 -25.80 -41.21 -22.58
C SER A 225 -26.93 -40.19 -22.52
N THR A 226 -27.11 -39.52 -21.38
CA THR A 226 -28.19 -38.54 -21.17
C THR A 226 -27.76 -37.11 -21.44
N LYS A 227 -26.44 -36.85 -21.50
CA LYS A 227 -25.81 -35.52 -21.55
C LYS A 227 -26.23 -34.61 -20.40
N GLN A 228 -26.67 -35.18 -19.28
CA GLN A 228 -27.04 -34.44 -18.07
C GLN A 228 -25.90 -34.44 -17.05
N ARG A 229 -25.85 -33.41 -16.20
CA ARG A 229 -24.86 -33.32 -15.11
C ARG A 229 -25.16 -34.38 -14.04
N VAL A 230 -24.10 -35.00 -13.53
CA VAL A 230 -24.13 -36.04 -12.47
C VAL A 230 -23.73 -35.44 -11.14
#